data_AF-A0A9D1GCY2-F1
#
_entry.id   AF-A0A9D1GCY2-F1
#
_cell.length_a   1.000
_cell.length_b   1.000
_cell.length_c   1.000
_cell.angle_alpha   90.00
_cell.angle_beta   90.00
_cell.angle_gamma   90.00
#
_symmetry.space_group_name_H-M   'P 1'
#
loop_
_entity.id
_entity.type
_entity.pdbx_description
1 polymer ?
#
loop_
_entity_poly.entity_id
_entity_poly.type
_entity_poly.pdbx_seq_one_letter_code
_entity_poly.pdbx_strand_id
1 'polypeptide(L)' 'MKKRMVLRNWVKVALLILLGIIAVFVIAKLVYNSSDNFEKYAKMCDQEKGSICSYYEVRNYMLIND' A
#
# COMPACT_ATOMS: atom_id res chain seq x y z
N MET A 1 38.27 0.37 28.79
CA MET A 1 37.38 -0.72 28.33
C MET A 1 36.12 -0.10 27.73
N LYS A 2 35.81 -0.37 26.44
CA LYS A 2 34.60 0.15 25.78
C LYS A 2 33.38 -0.64 26.30
N LYS A 3 32.54 -0.02 27.13
CA LYS A 3 31.29 -0.65 27.58
C LYS A 3 30.34 -0.79 26.37
N ARG A 4 30.06 -2.03 25.94
CA ARG A 4 29.00 -2.29 24.96
C ARG A 4 27.66 -2.12 25.67
N MET A 5 26.90 -1.10 25.30
CA MET A 5 25.52 -0.95 25.75
C MET A 5 24.67 -2.00 25.06
N VAL A 6 24.14 -2.96 25.82
CA VAL A 6 23.24 -4.00 25.31
C VAL A 6 21.80 -3.53 25.54
N LEU A 7 21.01 -3.51 24.48
CA LEU A 7 19.58 -3.18 24.57
C LEU A 7 18.88 -4.19 25.48
N ARG A 8 18.17 -3.71 26.51
CA ARG A 8 17.38 -4.57 27.40
C ARG A 8 16.32 -5.33 26.60
N ASN A 9 16.06 -6.59 26.96
CA ASN A 9 15.11 -7.45 26.21
C ASN A 9 13.71 -6.83 26.09
N TRP A 10 13.18 -6.19 27.13
CA TRP A 10 11.89 -5.51 27.08
C TRP A 10 11.84 -4.37 26.05
N VAL A 11 12.96 -3.66 25.85
CA VAL A 11 13.07 -2.61 24.82
C VAL A 11 13.04 -3.21 23.42
N LYS A 12 13.69 -4.37 23.22
CA LYS A 12 13.63 -5.09 21.95
C LYS A 12 12.20 -5.53 21.61
N VAL A 13 11.48 -6.06 22.60
CA VAL A 13 10.08 -6.47 22.43
C VAL A 13 9.19 -5.27 22.10
N ALA A 14 9.31 -4.17 22.84
CA ALA A 14 8.56 -2.94 22.56
C ALA A 14 8.84 -2.40 21.15
N LEU A 15 10.09 -2.47 20.70
CA LEU A 15 10.49 -2.01 19.36
C LEU A 15 9.92 -2.90 18.24
N LEU A 16 9.83 -4.21 18.46
CA LEU A 16 9.18 -5.14 17.53
C LEU A 16 7.68 -4.88 17.41
N ILE A 17 7.00 -4.62 18.53
CA ILE A 17 5.57 -4.27 18.55
C ILE A 17 5.35 -2.98 17.76
N LEU A 18 6.19 -1.96 17.99
CA LEU A 18 6.10 -0.68 17.29
C LEU A 18 6.29 -0.85 15.77
N LEU A 19 7.29 -1.63 15.36
CA LEU A 19 7.53 -1.95 13.94
C LEU A 19 6.37 -2.70 13.31
N GLY A 20 5.75 -3.64 14.05
CA GLY A 20 4.56 -4.35 13.60
C GLY A 20 3.39 -3.42 13.30
N ILE A 21 3.14 -2.46 14.20
CA ILE A 21 2.08 -1.45 13.99
C ILE A 21 2.36 -0.61 12.74
N ILE A 22 3.60 -0.14 12.58
CA ILE A 22 4.00 0.66 11.41
C ILE A 22 3.82 -0.15 10.12
N ALA A 23 4.22 -1.42 10.10
CA ALA A 23 4.06 -2.29 8.95
C ALA A 23 2.59 -2.46 8.54
N VAL A 24 1.68 -2.65 9.51
CA VAL A 24 0.24 -2.75 9.25
C VAL A 24 -0.30 -1.45 8.63
N PHE A 25 0.10 -0.29 9.16
CA PHE A 25 -0.31 1.01 8.61
C PHE A 25 0.18 1.21 7.18
N VAL A 26 1.42 0.81 6.87
CA VAL A 26 1.98 0.92 5.51
C VAL A 26 1.21 0.03 4.54
N ILE A 27 0.93 -1.22 4.92
CA ILE A 27 0.15 -2.16 4.08
C ILE A 27 -1.25 -1.62 3.84
N ALA A 28 -1.93 -1.15 4.89
CA ALA A 28 -3.27 -0.56 4.78
C ALA A 28 -3.29 0.63 3.81
N LYS A 29 -2.29 1.53 3.91
CA LYS A 29 -2.17 2.67 3.01
C LYS A 29 -1.92 2.25 1.55
N LEU A 30 -1.07 1.24 1.32
CA LEU A 30 -0.81 0.72 -0.02
C LEU A 30 -2.06 0.12 -0.65
N VAL A 31 -2.83 -0.67 0.11
CA VAL A 31 -4.09 -1.25 -0.37
C VAL A 31 -5.12 -0.15 -0.68
N TYR A 32 -5.26 0.84 0.21
CA TYR A 32 -6.18 1.95 0.00
C TYR A 32 -5.82 2.76 -1.25
N ASN A 33 -4.55 3.15 -1.41
CA ASN A 33 -4.08 3.86 -2.61
C ASN A 33 -4.28 3.03 -3.88
N SER A 34 -4.00 1.72 -3.82
CA SER A 34 -4.18 0.83 -4.98
C SER A 34 -5.64 0.73 -5.38
N SER A 35 -6.56 0.67 -4.41
CA SER A 35 -8.00 0.64 -4.65
C SER A 35 -8.53 1.96 -5.20
N ASP A 36 -8.07 3.09 -4.67
CA ASP A 36 -8.49 4.43 -5.11
C ASP A 36 -7.99 4.70 -6.55
N ASN A 37 -6.73 4.34 -6.83
CA ASN A 37 -6.21 4.35 -8.20
C ASN A 37 -7.04 3.42 -9.10
N PHE A 38 -7.40 2.23 -8.59
CA PHE A 38 -8.22 1.30 -9.37
C PHE A 38 -9.54 1.92 -9.80
N GLU A 39 -10.26 2.51 -8.85
CA GLU A 39 -11.54 3.16 -9.08
C GLU A 39 -11.42 4.38 -10.02
N LYS A 40 -10.36 5.19 -9.85
CA LYS A 40 -10.12 6.37 -10.69
C LYS A 40 -9.95 5.98 -12.16
N TYR A 41 -9.08 5.01 -12.45
CA TYR A 41 -8.86 4.57 -13.82
C TYR A 41 -10.05 3.78 -14.38
N ALA A 42 -10.82 3.07 -13.54
CA ALA A 42 -12.08 2.47 -13.95
C ALA A 42 -13.06 3.53 -14.45
N LYS A 43 -13.26 4.60 -13.68
CA LYS A 43 -14.12 5.73 -14.08
C LYS A 43 -13.65 6.41 -15.36
N MET A 44 -12.34 6.58 -15.54
CA MET A 44 -11.78 7.16 -16.77
C MET A 44 -12.02 6.24 -17.99
N CYS A 45 -11.80 4.94 -17.83
CA CYS A 45 -12.08 3.95 -18.86
C CYS A 45 -13.57 3.95 -19.24
N ASP A 46 -14.47 3.98 -18.24
CA ASP A 46 -15.92 4.00 -18.45
C ASP A 46 -16.36 5.25 -19.23
N GLN A 47 -15.78 6.40 -18.90
CA GLN A 47 -16.05 7.67 -19.58
C GLN A 47 -15.58 7.65 -21.03
N GLU A 48 -14.39 7.10 -21.30
CA GLU A 48 -13.82 7.05 -22.64
C GLU A 48 -14.53 6.05 -23.55
N LYS A 49 -14.92 4.89 -23.00
CA LYS A 49 -15.66 3.86 -23.76
C LYS A 49 -17.17 4.10 -23.84
N GLY A 50 -17.73 4.94 -22.97
CA GLY A 50 -19.17 5.13 -22.85
C GLY A 50 -19.92 3.88 -22.35
N SER A 51 -19.21 2.93 -21.74
CA SER A 51 -19.74 1.68 -21.18
C SER A 51 -18.86 1.19 -20.04
N ILE A 52 -19.40 0.33 -19.16
CA ILE A 52 -18.66 -0.20 -18.01
C ILE A 52 -17.49 -1.07 -18.50
N CYS A 53 -16.27 -0.68 -18.16
CA CYS A 53 -15.05 -1.41 -18.45
C CYS A 53 -14.91 -2.64 -17.55
N SER A 54 -14.48 -3.74 -18.15
CA SER A 54 -14.10 -4.95 -17.43
C SER A 54 -12.77 -4.77 -16.68
N TYR A 55 -12.53 -5.63 -15.69
CA TYR A 55 -11.29 -5.62 -14.91
C TYR A 55 -10.00 -5.57 -15.77
N TYR A 56 -9.96 -6.35 -16.87
CA TYR A 56 -8.79 -6.41 -17.74
C TYR A 56 -8.56 -5.13 -18.53
N GLU A 57 -9.65 -4.46 -18.93
CA GLU A 57 -9.58 -3.19 -19.65
C GLU A 57 -9.11 -2.08 -18.72
N VAL A 58 -9.67 -2.03 -17.51
CA VAL A 58 -9.24 -1.10 -16.46
C VAL A 58 -7.75 -1.32 -16.11
N ARG A 59 -7.31 -2.57 -16.00
CA ARG A 59 -5.88 -2.91 -15.79
C ARG A 59 -4.98 -2.47 -16.94
N ASN A 60 -5.39 -2.71 -18.19
CA ASN A 60 -4.62 -2.27 -19.34
C ASN A 60 -4.60 -0.75 -19.44
N TYR A 61 -5.71 -0.09 -19.09
CA TYR A 61 -5.81 1.36 -19.03
C TYR A 61 -4.86 1.95 -18.00
N MET A 62 -4.75 1.34 -16.81
CA MET A 62 -3.74 1.69 -15.81
C MET A 62 -2.33 1.58 -16.36
N LEU A 63 -1.96 0.44 -16.96
CA LEU A 63 -0.60 0.21 -17.46
C LEU A 63 -0.17 1.18 -18.58
N ILE A 64 -1.12 1.77 -19.28
CA ILE A 64 -0.86 2.75 -20.35
C ILE A 64 -0.77 4.18 -19.79
N ASN A 65 -1.47 4.48 -18.68
CA ASN A 65 -1.64 5.84 -18.16
C ASN A 65 -0.97 6.10 -16.78
N ASP A 66 -0.39 5.09 -16.12
CA ASP A 66 0.53 5.23 -14.97
C ASP A 66 1.92 5.70 -15.44
#